data_AF-A0A0A3IZS8-F1
#
_entry.id   AF-A0A0A3IZS8-F1
#
_cell.length_a   1.000
_cell.length_b   1.000
_cell.length_c   1.000
_cell.angle_alpha   90.00
_cell.angle_beta   90.00
_cell.angle_gamma   90.00
#
_symmetry.space_group_name_H-M   'P 1'
#
loop_
_entity.id
_entity.type
_entity.pdbx_description
1 polymer ?
#
loop_
_entity_poly.entity_id
_entity_poly.type
_entity_poly.pdbx_seq_one_letter_code
_entity_poly.pdbx_strand_id
1 'polypeptide(L)' 'MKLYTKTVCPKCMWVKSELQRAGLEVEMINIDHNEEAKQKVLNNGFLSVPVLEFEGKLLGDVKEIISKIELVAQ' A
#
# COMPACT_ATOMS: atom_id res chain seq x y z
N MET A 1 0.42 0.20 9.70
CA MET A 1 0.22 0.50 8.25
C MET A 1 -0.06 -0.80 7.52
N LYS A 2 -0.97 -0.80 6.54
CA LYS A 2 -1.19 -1.96 5.67
C LYS A 2 -0.98 -1.57 4.21
N LEU A 3 -0.14 -2.30 3.49
CA LEU A 3 0.08 -2.09 2.07
C LEU A 3 -0.55 -3.24 1.29
N TYR A 4 -1.62 -2.92 0.57
CA TYR A 4 -2.21 -3.83 -0.40
C TYR A 4 -1.36 -3.87 -1.66
N THR A 5 -0.89 -5.08 -1.99
CA THR A 5 0.02 -5.35 -3.10
C THR A 5 -0.47 -6.55 -3.90
N LYS A 6 0.15 -6.81 -5.05
CA LYS A 6 -0.05 -8.01 -5.86
C LYS A 6 1.30 -8.64 -6.21
N THR A 7 1.26 -9.90 -6.61
CA THR A 7 2.44 -10.75 -6.87
C THR A 7 3.38 -10.14 -7.91
N VAL A 8 2.82 -9.59 -8.99
CA VAL A 8 3.59 -8.95 -10.06
C VAL A 8 3.18 -7.48 -10.20
N CYS A 9 3.92 -6.60 -9.51
CA CYS A 9 3.64 -5.16 -9.49
C CYS A 9 4.92 -4.32 -9.29
N PRO A 10 5.45 -3.71 -10.37
CA PRO A 10 6.64 -2.87 -10.26
C PRO A 10 6.44 -1.65 -9.34
N LYS A 11 5.25 -1.03 -9.37
CA LYS A 11 4.90 0.10 -8.49
C LYS A 11 4.92 -0.30 -7.01
N CYS A 12 4.41 -1.48 -6.69
CA CYS A 12 4.34 -1.99 -5.33
C CYS A 12 5.74 -2.33 -4.80
N MET A 13 6.64 -2.84 -5.67
CA MET A 13 8.05 -3.04 -5.32
C MET A 13 8.76 -1.73 -4.97
N TRP A 14 8.46 -0.66 -5.70
CA TRP A 14 9.03 0.66 -5.39
C TRP A 14 8.57 1.17 -4.02
N VAL A 15 7.26 1.18 -3.75
CA VAL A 15 6.71 1.57 -2.43
C VAL A 15 7.29 0.73 -1.30
N LYS A 16 7.43 -0.58 -1.52
CA LYS A 16 8.05 -1.49 -0.55
C LYS A 16 9.50 -1.09 -0.24
N SER A 17 10.28 -0.73 -1.26
CA SER A 17 11.65 -0.24 -1.07
C SER A 17 11.68 1.03 -0.23
N GLU A 18 10.78 1.99 -0.50
CA GLU A 18 10.71 3.24 0.28
C GLU A 18 10.31 2.99 1.74
N LEU A 19 9.35 2.10 1.99
CA LEU A 19 8.99 1.67 3.35
C LEU A 19 10.17 1.04 4.11
N GLN A 20 10.93 0.18 3.44
CA GLN A 20 12.12 -0.44 4.02
C GLN A 20 13.22 0.59 4.30
N ARG A 21 13.43 1.54 3.39
CA ARG A 21 14.39 2.64 3.57
C ARG A 21 14.01 3.54 4.74
N ALA A 22 12.71 3.79 4.92
CA ALA A 22 12.17 4.54 6.04
C ALA A 22 12.18 3.76 7.37
N GLY A 23 12.50 2.46 7.35
CA GLY A 23 12.48 1.62 8.55
C GLY A 23 11.07 1.39 9.12
N LEU A 24 10.02 1.56 8.31
CA LEU A 24 8.64 1.44 8.75
C LEU A 24 8.16 -0.01 8.65
N GLU A 25 7.64 -0.55 9.76
CA GLU A 25 6.96 -1.84 9.77
C GLU A 25 5.56 -1.71 9.18
N VAL A 26 5.37 -2.27 7.98
CA VAL A 26 4.11 -2.25 7.24
C VAL A 26 3.69 -3.66 6.89
N GLU A 27 2.44 -3.99 7.19
CA GLU A 27 1.85 -5.28 6.86
C GLU A 27 1.57 -5.33 5.35
N MET A 28 2.19 -6.27 4.63
CA MET A 28 1.98 -6.43 3.19
C MET A 28 0.88 -7.46 2.95
N ILE A 29 -0.22 -7.01 2.35
CA ILE A 29 -1.39 -7.85 2.08
C ILE A 29 -1.45 -8.10 0.57
N ASN A 30 -1.18 -9.34 0.16
CA ASN A 30 -1.27 -9.72 -1.24
C ASN A 30 -2.73 -10.01 -1.63
N ILE A 31 -3.32 -9.14 -2.46
CA ILE A 31 -4.71 -9.24 -2.90
C ILE A 31 -4.95 -10.38 -3.91
N ASP A 32 -3.90 -10.96 -4.50
CA ASP A 32 -4.03 -12.13 -5.40
C ASP A 32 -4.41 -13.40 -4.61
N HIS A 33 -3.99 -13.47 -3.34
CA HIS A 33 -4.23 -14.62 -2.46
C HIS A 33 -5.23 -14.32 -1.34
N ASN A 34 -5.68 -13.07 -1.23
CA ASN A 34 -6.62 -12.63 -0.21
C ASN A 34 -7.80 -11.90 -0.86
N GLU A 35 -8.87 -12.66 -1.07
CA GLU A 35 -10.08 -12.15 -1.72
C GLU A 35 -10.79 -11.08 -0.87
N GLU A 36 -10.76 -11.20 0.46
CA GLU A 36 -11.32 -10.19 1.37
C GLU A 36 -10.58 -8.84 1.22
N ALA A 37 -9.25 -8.88 1.17
CA ALA A 37 -8.43 -7.70 0.94
C ALA A 37 -8.69 -7.07 -0.43
N LYS A 38 -8.85 -7.90 -1.47
CA LYS A 38 -9.24 -7.44 -2.81
C LYS A 38 -10.60 -6.73 -2.79
N GLN A 39 -11.61 -7.33 -2.15
CA GLN A 39 -12.92 -6.72 -2.02
C GLN A 39 -12.86 -5.42 -1.23
N LYS A 40 -12.07 -5.36 -0.15
CA LYS A 40 -11.89 -4.12 0.63
C LYS A 40 -11.32 -2.99 -0.24
N VAL A 41 -10.29 -3.25 -1.03
CA VAL A 41 -9.69 -2.27 -1.96
C VAL A 41 -10.74 -1.77 -2.96
N LEU A 42 -11.48 -2.68 -3.59
CA LEU A 42 -12.53 -2.36 -4.56
C LEU A 42 -13.70 -1.58 -3.95
N ASN A 43 -14.18 -2.01 -2.77
CA ASN A 43 -15.29 -1.36 -2.05
C ASN A 43 -14.96 0.06 -1.62
N ASN A 44 -13.68 0.38 -1.46
CA ASN A 44 -13.20 1.73 -1.17
C ASN A 44 -12.89 2.56 -2.44
N GLY A 45 -13.27 2.07 -3.62
CA GLY A 45 -13.15 2.79 -4.89
C GLY A 45 -11.79 2.66 -5.58
N PHE A 46 -10.89 1.82 -5.06
CA PHE A 46 -9.58 1.60 -5.67
C PHE A 46 -9.63 0.44 -6.66
N LEU A 47 -9.34 0.72 -7.92
CA LEU A 47 -9.31 -0.29 -8.99
C LEU A 47 -7.91 -0.87 -9.24
N SER A 48 -6.89 -0.35 -8.55
CA SER A 48 -5.50 -0.74 -8.77
C SER A 48 -4.68 -0.67 -7.49
N VAL A 49 -3.58 -1.42 -7.47
CA VAL A 49 -2.57 -1.42 -6.40
C VAL A 49 -1.27 -0.77 -6.89
N PRO A 50 -0.41 -0.23 -6.01
CA PRO A 50 -0.44 -0.33 -4.54
C PRO A 50 -1.51 0.55 -3.88
N VAL A 51 -2.09 0.07 -2.76
CA VAL A 51 -2.94 0.89 -1.89
C VAL A 51 -2.40 0.83 -0.46
N LEU A 52 -2.15 1.98 0.15
CA LEU A 52 -1.70 2.08 1.54
C LEU A 52 -2.87 2.46 2.46
N GLU A 53 -3.09 1.67 3.50
CA GLU A 53 -3.98 1.99 4.62
C GLU A 53 -3.18 2.55 5.79
N PHE A 54 -3.51 3.79 6.15
CA PHE A 54 -2.94 4.51 7.27
C PHE A 54 -4.04 5.22 8.05
N GLU A 55 -4.19 4.92 9.34
CA GLU A 55 -5.19 5.55 10.23
C GLU A 55 -6.63 5.54 9.66
N GLY A 56 -7.02 4.44 9.01
CA GLY A 56 -8.33 4.29 8.38
C GLY A 56 -8.49 5.04 7.05
N LYS A 57 -7.46 5.74 6.56
CA LYS A 57 -7.41 6.32 5.21
C LYS A 57 -6.72 5.37 4.25
N LEU A 58 -7.26 5.25 3.06
CA LEU A 58 -6.68 4.48 1.95
C LEU A 58 -6.12 5.45 0.91
N LEU A 59 -4.88 5.22 0.51
CA LEU A 59 -4.15 6.00 -0.49
C LEU A 59 -3.84 5.07 -1.66
N GLY A 60 -4.33 5.37 -2.85
CA GLY A 60 -4.10 4.57 -4.06
C GLY A 60 -3.15 5.21 -5.06
N ASP A 61 -2.83 6.49 -4.89
CA ASP A 61 -1.83 7.16 -5.71
C ASP A 61 -0.43 6.93 -5.13
N VAL A 62 0.50 6.51 -5.98
CA VAL A 62 1.85 6.16 -5.54
C VAL A 62 2.58 7.38 -4.97
N LYS A 63 2.38 8.58 -5.53
CA LYS A 63 3.03 9.79 -5.01
C LYS A 63 2.49 10.13 -3.63
N GLU A 64 1.18 10.07 -3.43
CA GLU A 64 0.57 10.28 -2.11
C GLU A 64 1.09 9.27 -1.08
N ILE A 65 1.23 8.00 -1.48
CA ILE A 65 1.80 6.96 -0.62
C ILE A 65 3.24 7.33 -0.22
N ILE A 66 4.11 7.68 -1.17
CA ILE A 66 5.50 8.05 -0.87
C ILE A 66 5.56 9.29 0.03
N SER A 67 4.83 10.35 -0.30
CA SER A 67 4.79 11.55 0.55
C SER A 67 4.31 11.23 1.96
N LYS A 68 3.37 10.29 2.11
CA LYS A 68 2.91 9.85 3.44
C LYS A 68 3.99 9.08 4.20
N ILE A 69 4.77 8.25 3.52
CA ILE A 69 5.90 7.51 4.10
C ILE A 69 6.95 8.49 4.61
N GLU A 70 7.33 9.47 3.80
CA GLU A 70 8.28 10.53 4.18
C GLU A 70 7.81 11.30 5.42
N LEU A 71 6.53 11.68 5.46
CA LEU A 71 5.95 12.39 6.60
C LEU A 71 5.91 11.56 7.90
N VAL A 72 5.81 10.24 7.82
CA VAL A 72 5.76 9.35 8.99
C VAL A 72 7.17 8.96 9.47
N ALA A 73 8.16 9.00 8.57
CA ALA A 73 9.55 8.65 8.87
C ALA A 73 10.37 9.81 9.47
N GLN A 74 9.83 11.04 9.49
CA GLN A 74 10.41 12.23 10.13
C GLN A 74 10.11 12.29 11.62
#